data_AF-A0A6F8SWS1-F1
#
_entry.id   AF-A0A6F8SWS1-F1
#
_cell.length_a   1.000
_cell.length_b   1.000
_cell.length_c   1.000
_cell.angle_alpha   90.00
_cell.angle_beta   90.00
_cell.angle_gamma   90.00
#
_symmetry.space_group_name_H-M   'P 1'
#
loop_
_entity.id
_entity.type
_entity.pdbx_description
1 polymer ?
#
loop_
_entity_poly.entity_id
_entity_poly.type
_entity_poly.pdbx_seq_one_letter_code
_entity_poly.pdbx_strand_id
1 'polypeptide(L)'
;MRRVLVEAAWSYRFPARKTRIIEQRAEKTSPTVQAIAWEAQKRLCGRYRRLSATGKAKQQVTTAVARELAGFLWAIACEAMGKPHGSRATA
;
A
#
# COMPACT_ATOMS: atom_id res chain seq x y z
N MET A 1 -9.64 9.07 10.38
CA MET A 1 -8.75 8.20 9.57
C MET A 1 -9.32 7.70 8.24
N ARG A 2 -10.62 7.37 8.13
CA ARG A 2 -11.22 6.86 6.86
C ARG A 2 -10.97 7.76 5.65
N ARG A 3 -11.18 9.08 5.79
CA ARG A 3 -11.01 10.05 4.68
C ARG A 3 -9.59 10.02 4.11
N VAL A 4 -8.57 10.13 4.96
CA VAL A 4 -7.16 10.13 4.54
C VAL A 4 -6.78 8.86 3.77
N LEU A 5 -7.24 7.69 4.21
CA LEU A 5 -6.99 6.43 3.50
C LEU A 5 -7.66 6.38 2.13
N VAL A 6 -8.87 6.93 2.01
CA VAL A 6 -9.59 6.99 0.73
C VAL A 6 -8.92 7.98 -0.22
N GLU A 7 -8.48 9.14 0.28
CA GLU A 7 -7.73 10.11 -0.53
C GLU A 7 -6.41 9.50 -1.03
N ALA A 8 -5.64 8.87 -0.14
CA ALA A 8 -4.40 8.18 -0.53
C ALA A 8 -4.65 7.03 -1.51
N ALA A 9 -5.78 6.33 -1.37
CA ALA A 9 -6.12 5.21 -2.25
C ALA A 9 -6.28 5.62 -3.72
N TRP A 10 -6.67 6.87 -4.00
CA TRP A 10 -6.75 7.37 -5.37
C TRP A 10 -5.41 7.39 -6.09
N SER A 11 -4.29 7.49 -5.37
CA SER A 11 -2.95 7.47 -5.97
C SER A 11 -2.61 6.11 -6.60
N TYR A 12 -3.22 5.00 -6.14
CA TYR A 12 -2.96 3.66 -6.69
C TYR A 12 -3.67 3.38 -8.02
N ARG A 13 -4.41 4.34 -8.57
CA ARG A 13 -4.90 4.28 -9.96
C ARG A 13 -3.76 4.29 -10.97
N PHE A 14 -2.61 4.83 -10.57
CA PHE A 14 -1.41 4.91 -11.41
C PHE A 14 -0.54 3.66 -11.24
N PRO A 15 0.34 3.36 -12.22
CA PRO A 15 1.30 2.26 -12.10
C PRO A 15 2.21 2.42 -10.87
N ALA A 16 2.57 1.30 -10.23
CA ALA A 16 3.52 1.27 -9.13
C ALA A 16 4.89 1.73 -9.64
N ARG A 17 5.47 2.73 -8.95
CA ARG A 17 6.77 3.32 -9.30
C ARG A 17 7.49 3.77 -8.03
N LYS A 18 8.79 3.50 -7.99
CA LYS A 18 9.72 4.06 -7.00
C LYS A 18 10.52 5.17 -7.69
N THR A 19 10.05 6.40 -7.57
CA THR A 19 10.78 7.56 -8.10
C THR A 19 11.93 7.91 -7.16
N ARG A 20 12.93 8.67 -7.63
CA ARG A 20 14.10 9.06 -6.82
C ARG A 20 13.71 9.75 -5.50
N ILE A 21 12.66 10.57 -5.52
CA ILE A 21 12.14 11.23 -4.31
C ILE A 21 11.54 10.23 -3.32
N ILE A 22 10.81 9.22 -3.81
CA ILE A 22 10.24 8.16 -2.96
C ILE A 22 11.36 7.30 -2.38
N GLU A 23 12.38 7.00 -3.18
CA GLU A 23 13.54 6.23 -2.76
C GLU A 23 14.33 6.93 -1.65
N GLN A 24 14.66 8.21 -1.82
CA GLN A 24 15.34 9.00 -0.78
C GLN A 24 14.56 9.06 0.54
N ARG A 25 13.22 8.99 0.49
CA ARG A 25 12.40 8.91 1.70
C ARG A 25 12.42 7.50 2.30
N ALA A 26 12.43 6.48 1.46
CA ALA A 26 12.48 5.08 1.87
C ALA A 26 13.82 4.73 2.54
N GLU A 27 14.94 5.34 2.12
CA GLU A 27 16.26 5.19 2.74
C GLU A 27 16.28 5.50 4.25
N LYS A 28 15.33 6.31 4.74
CA LYS A 28 15.18 6.64 6.17
C LYS A 28 14.47 5.54 6.97
N THR A 29 14.08 4.45 6.34
CA THR A 29 13.30 3.35 6.95
C THR A 29 14.03 2.02 6.81
N SER A 30 13.74 1.07 7.69
CA SER A 30 14.38 -0.24 7.68
C SER A 30 14.12 -1.00 6.37
N PRO A 31 15.04 -1.88 5.92
CA PRO A 31 14.86 -2.67 4.70
C PRO A 31 13.55 -3.47 4.69
N THR A 32 13.15 -4.00 5.84
CA THR A 32 11.89 -4.74 6.02
C THR A 32 10.67 -3.86 5.75
N VAL A 33 10.65 -2.63 6.28
CA VAL A 33 9.57 -1.65 6.02
C VAL A 33 9.54 -1.28 4.53
N GLN A 34 10.71 -1.11 3.90
CA GLN A 34 10.79 -0.83 2.47
C GLN A 34 10.22 -1.99 1.63
N ALA A 35 10.50 -3.25 2.00
CA ALA A 35 9.96 -4.43 1.33
C ALA A 35 8.43 -4.50 1.45
N ILE A 36 7.88 -4.29 2.65
CA ILE A 36 6.42 -4.25 2.88
C ILE A 36 5.79 -3.13 2.03
N ALA A 37 6.38 -1.94 2.03
CA ALA A 37 5.87 -0.81 1.27
C ALA A 37 5.87 -1.08 -0.26
N TRP A 38 6.90 -1.79 -0.76
CA TRP A 38 6.98 -2.17 -2.16
C TRP A 38 5.94 -3.22 -2.56
N GLU A 39 5.76 -4.26 -1.74
CA GLU A 39 4.69 -5.24 -1.93
C GLU A 39 3.31 -4.60 -1.90
N ALA A 40 3.10 -3.65 -0.98
CA ALA A 40 1.87 -2.86 -0.91
C ALA A 40 1.63 -2.12 -2.23
N GLN A 41 2.63 -1.40 -2.75
CA GLN A 41 2.50 -0.67 -4.00
C GLN A 41 2.09 -1.57 -5.16
N LYS A 42 2.82 -2.67 -5.39
CA LYS A 42 2.54 -3.61 -6.49
C LYS A 42 1.13 -4.19 -6.37
N ARG A 43 0.75 -4.62 -5.16
CA ARG A 43 -0.54 -5.25 -4.89
C ARG A 43 -1.69 -4.28 -5.05
N LEU A 44 -1.62 -3.09 -4.46
CA LEU A 44 -2.70 -2.10 -4.48
C LEU A 44 -2.93 -1.55 -5.90
N CYS A 45 -1.87 -1.25 -6.65
CA CYS A 45 -1.98 -0.84 -8.06
C CYS A 45 -2.55 -1.96 -8.94
N GLY A 46 -2.17 -3.23 -8.68
CA GLY A 46 -2.75 -4.39 -9.37
C GLY A 46 -4.22 -4.59 -9.04
N ARG A 47 -4.59 -4.49 -7.76
CA ARG A 47 -5.97 -4.60 -7.25
C ARG A 47 -6.86 -3.53 -7.88
N TYR A 48 -6.40 -2.28 -7.92
CA TYR A 48 -7.14 -1.18 -8.54
C TYR A 48 -7.43 -1.50 -10.02
N ARG A 49 -6.40 -1.87 -10.80
CA ARG A 49 -6.57 -2.21 -12.22
C ARG A 49 -7.53 -3.37 -12.43
N ARG A 50 -7.39 -4.45 -11.65
CA ARG A 50 -8.25 -5.63 -11.74
C ARG A 50 -9.71 -5.28 -11.45
N LEU A 51 -9.98 -4.56 -10.36
CA LEU A 51 -11.35 -4.21 -10.00
C LEU A 51 -11.94 -3.18 -10.97
N SER A 52 -11.14 -2.22 -11.44
CA SER A 52 -11.58 -1.25 -12.44
C SER A 52 -11.93 -1.92 -13.78
N ALA A 53 -11.21 -2.98 -14.18
CA ALA A 53 -11.52 -3.74 -15.39
C ALA A 53 -12.84 -4.51 -15.31
N THR A 54 -13.34 -4.80 -14.11
CA THR A 54 -14.65 -5.46 -13.91
C THR A 54 -15.85 -4.51 -14.03
N GLY A 55 -15.65 -3.25 -14.42
CA GLY A 55 -16.72 -2.26 -14.59
C GLY A 55 -17.30 -1.71 -13.27
N LYS A 56 -16.67 -2.01 -12.13
CA LYS A 56 -17.10 -1.47 -10.83
C LYS A 56 -16.94 0.05 -10.77
N ALA A 57 -17.87 0.71 -10.06
CA ALA A 57 -17.78 2.14 -9.80
C ALA A 57 -16.45 2.49 -9.12
N LYS A 58 -15.80 3.58 -9.56
CA LYS A 58 -14.47 4.00 -9.09
C LYS A 58 -14.42 4.13 -7.56
N GLN A 59 -15.48 4.64 -6.95
CA GLN A 59 -15.63 4.80 -5.50
C GLN A 59 -15.57 3.45 -4.76
N GLN A 60 -16.18 2.40 -5.32
CA GLN A 60 -16.14 1.05 -4.73
C GLN A 60 -14.73 0.47 -4.82
N VAL A 61 -14.07 0.65 -5.98
CA VAL A 61 -12.67 0.24 -6.19
C VAL A 61 -11.75 0.94 -5.20
N THR A 62 -11.81 2.27 -5.12
CA THR A 62 -10.99 3.08 -4.20
C THR A 62 -11.24 2.68 -2.75
N THR A 63 -12.50 2.43 -2.35
CA THR A 63 -12.81 2.00 -0.98
C THR A 63 -12.22 0.61 -0.67
N ALA A 64 -12.25 -0.32 -1.63
CA ALA A 64 -11.64 -1.64 -1.45
C ALA A 64 -10.12 -1.53 -1.30
N VAL A 65 -9.47 -0.71 -2.12
CA VAL A 65 -8.03 -0.42 -2.05
C VAL A 65 -7.66 0.26 -0.72
N ALA A 66 -8.47 1.22 -0.24
CA ALA A 66 -8.25 1.90 1.03
C ALA A 66 -8.29 0.94 2.24
N ARG A 67 -9.19 -0.06 2.21
CA ARG A 67 -9.25 -1.10 3.26
C ARG A 67 -8.01 -1.98 3.25
N GLU A 68 -7.52 -2.32 2.08
CA GLU A 68 -6.30 -3.12 1.93
C GLU A 68 -5.04 -2.33 2.33
N LEU A 69 -5.00 -1.03 2.01
CA LEU A 69 -3.95 -0.11 2.46
C LEU A 69 -3.82 -0.06 3.99
N ALA A 70 -4.94 -0.07 4.73
CA ALA A 70 -4.92 -0.09 6.19
C ALA A 70 -4.19 -1.32 6.74
N GLY A 71 -4.31 -2.47 6.07
CA GLY A 71 -3.58 -3.69 6.44
C GLY A 71 -2.07 -3.55 6.28
N PHE A 72 -1.62 -2.90 5.20
CA PHE A 72 -0.19 -2.62 5.00
C PHE A 72 0.37 -1.58 5.96
N LEU A 73 -0.41 -0.55 6.30
CA LEU A 73 -0.05 0.42 7.35
C LEU A 73 0.11 -0.27 8.70
N TRP A 74 -0.81 -1.18 9.04
CA TRP A 74 -0.68 -2.00 10.24
C TRP A 74 0.55 -2.89 10.19
N ALA A 75 0.86 -3.46 9.02
CA ALA A 75 2.04 -4.28 8.85
C ALA A 75 3.32 -3.49 9.19
N ILE A 76 3.48 -2.33 8.55
CA ILE A 76 4.59 -1.40 8.81
C ILE A 76 4.65 -0.96 10.27
N ALA A 77 3.49 -0.68 10.89
CA ALA A 77 3.43 -0.29 12.29
C ALA A 77 3.94 -1.39 13.23
N CYS A 78 3.61 -2.66 12.97
CA CYS A 78 4.14 -3.76 13.79
C CYS A 78 5.65 -3.89 13.66
N GLU A 79 6.19 -3.80 12.44
CA GLU A 79 7.65 -3.80 12.23
C GLU A 79 8.34 -2.63 12.93
N ALA A 80 7.76 -1.43 12.85
CA ALA A 80 8.29 -0.26 13.54
C ALA A 80 8.25 -0.41 15.08
N MET A 81 7.30 -1.17 15.62
CA MET A 81 7.17 -1.48 17.05
C MET A 81 7.94 -2.74 17.48
N GLY A 82 8.61 -3.45 16.56
CA GLY A 82 9.29 -4.72 16.85
C GLY A 82 8.33 -5.87 17.21
N LYS A 83 7.05 -5.78 16.85
CA LYS A 83 6.05 -6.82 17.12
C LYS A 83 6.01 -7.81 15.96
N PRO A 84 6.06 -9.14 16.20
CA PRO A 84 5.93 -10.12 15.14
C PRO A 84 4.55 -10.01 14.47
N HIS A 85 4.54 -9.94 13.14
CA HIS A 85 3.33 -9.96 12.33
C HIS A 85 3.42 -11.00 11.20
N GLY A 86 2.28 -11.54 10.78
CA GLY A 86 2.22 -12.59 9.74
C GLY A 86 2.37 -12.09 8.30
N SER A 87 3.02 -10.94 8.06
CA SER A 87 3.25 -10.48 6.69
C SER A 87 4.21 -11.42 5.99
N ARG A 88 3.92 -11.81 4.75
CA ARG A 88 4.83 -12.65 3.94
C ARG A 88 6.06 -11.89 3.44
N ALA A 89 6.17 -10.59 3.71
CA ALA A 89 7.29 -9.75 3.30
C ALA A 89 8.48 -9.79 4.29
N THR A 90 8.29 -10.39 5.48
CA THR A 90 9.35 -10.62 6.48
C THR A 90 9.95 -12.02 6.43
N ALA A 91 9.42 -12.89 5.56
CA ALA A 91 9.85 -14.28 5.41
C ALA A 91 10.84 -14.44 4.24
#